data_AF-A0A369S910-F1
#
_entry.id   AF-A0A369S910-F1
#
_cell.length_a   1.000
_cell.length_b   1.000
_cell.length_c   1.000
_cell.angle_alpha   90.00
_cell.angle_beta   90.00
_cell.angle_gamma   90.00
#
_symmetry.space_group_name_H-M   'P 1'
#
loop_
_entity.id
_entity.type
_entity.pdbx_description
1 polymer ?
#
loop_
_entity_poly.entity_id
_entity_poly.type
_entity_poly.pdbx_seq_one_letter_code
_entity_poly.pdbx_strand_id
1 'polypeptide(L)'
;MMNVLLRVSLSILILTVFTQYCLADTTVKPTEKPVDCRKYNGSCGDCVGTHHCYYCGSSKVCWKYDPTIKNFIPPESQCAKNDSFLGQCFFSTLVLLIAVPTAAGVLLIALGCTIYYCCCRNNKRKIQRDQAQFQAELDRRKEASDRRKSERQAKRDDIRRKYGLFKDGDDSMYSRMA
;
A
#
# COMPACT_ATOMS: atom_id res chain seq x y z
N MET A 1 -11.85 -1.46 13.65
CA MET A 1 -12.38 -0.90 12.39
C MET A 1 -12.25 0.62 12.35
N MET A 2 -12.62 1.35 13.41
CA MET A 2 -12.55 2.82 13.48
C MET A 2 -11.17 3.42 13.12
N ASN A 3 -10.06 2.87 13.66
CA ASN A 3 -8.72 3.38 13.38
C ASN A 3 -8.24 3.12 11.95
N VAL A 4 -8.77 2.10 11.28
CA VAL A 4 -8.43 1.79 9.88
C VAL A 4 -9.21 2.71 8.95
N LEU A 5 -10.50 2.90 9.21
CA LEU A 5 -11.33 3.87 8.49
C LEU A 5 -10.80 5.29 8.64
N LEU A 6 -10.37 5.69 9.85
CA LEU A 6 -9.78 7.00 10.11
C LEU A 6 -8.47 7.19 9.30
N ARG A 7 -7.58 6.19 9.30
CA ARG A 7 -6.32 6.25 8.52
C ARG A 7 -6.59 6.28 7.02
N VAL A 8 -7.54 5.48 6.53
CA VAL A 8 -7.93 5.50 5.11
C VAL A 8 -8.53 6.84 4.74
N SER A 9 -9.38 7.43 5.59
CA SER A 9 -9.96 8.76 5.35
C SER A 9 -8.91 9.87 5.37
N LEU A 10 -7.91 9.81 6.25
CA LEU A 10 -6.76 10.73 6.29
C LEU A 10 -5.89 10.58 5.04
N SER A 11 -5.59 9.34 4.62
CA SER A 11 -4.85 9.10 3.37
C SER A 11 -5.61 9.61 2.15
N ILE A 12 -6.93 9.42 2.08
CA ILE A 12 -7.78 9.94 1.00
C ILE A 12 -7.79 11.47 1.02
N LEU A 13 -7.92 12.11 2.19
CA LEU A 13 -7.86 13.57 2.31
C LEU A 13 -6.52 14.14 1.84
N ILE A 14 -5.41 13.52 2.22
CA ILE A 14 -4.07 13.93 1.79
C ILE A 14 -3.92 13.75 0.28
N LEU A 15 -4.42 12.65 -0.27
CA LEU A 15 -4.45 12.38 -1.71
C LEU A 15 -5.26 13.45 -2.47
N THR A 16 -6.47 13.76 -2.02
CA THR A 16 -7.33 14.74 -2.70
C THR A 16 -6.74 16.14 -2.64
N VAL A 17 -6.20 16.53 -1.49
CA VAL A 17 -5.52 17.82 -1.32
C VAL A 17 -4.28 17.88 -2.21
N PHE A 18 -3.44 16.83 -2.22
CA PHE A 18 -2.26 16.76 -3.09
C PHE A 18 -2.62 16.83 -4.58
N THR A 19 -3.68 16.13 -5.02
CA THR A 19 -4.16 16.22 -6.40
C THR A 19 -4.68 17.62 -6.75
N GLN A 20 -5.36 18.30 -5.81
CA GLN A 20 -5.81 19.69 -6.01
C GLN A 20 -4.62 20.66 -6.13
N TYR A 21 -3.56 20.47 -5.35
CA TYR A 21 -2.32 21.25 -5.48
C TYR A 21 -1.59 20.96 -6.81
N CYS A 22 -1.51 19.70 -7.24
CA CYS A 22 -0.87 19.35 -8.52
C CYS A 22 -1.65 19.84 -9.76
N LEU A 23 -2.99 19.86 -9.70
CA LEU A 23 -3.83 20.39 -10.77
C LEU A 23 -3.73 21.92 -10.88
N ALA A 24 -3.42 22.62 -9.78
CA ALA A 24 -3.19 24.06 -9.80
C ALA A 24 -1.86 24.45 -10.48
N ASP A 25 -0.86 23.57 -10.50
CA ASP A 25 0.48 23.87 -11.03
C ASP A 25 0.65 23.60 -12.53
N THR A 26 -0.30 22.98 -13.22
CA THR A 26 -0.09 22.49 -14.61
C THR A 26 -0.65 23.37 -15.73
N THR A 27 -1.10 24.60 -15.46
CA THR A 27 -1.51 25.52 -16.53
C THR A 27 -0.35 26.37 -17.06
N VAL A 28 0.80 25.78 -17.40
CA VAL A 28 1.82 26.48 -18.19
C VAL A 28 1.50 26.24 -19.67
N LYS A 29 0.73 27.15 -20.27
CA LYS A 29 0.56 27.19 -21.73
C LYS A 29 1.95 27.31 -22.38
N PRO A 30 2.32 26.43 -23.33
CA PRO A 30 3.53 26.62 -24.10
C PRO A 30 3.45 27.86 -24.96
N THR A 31 4.18 28.90 -24.55
CA THR A 31 4.36 30.08 -25.39
C THR A 31 5.53 29.78 -26.32
N GLU A 32 5.22 29.44 -27.57
CA GLU A 32 6.09 28.94 -28.64
C GLU A 32 7.08 29.98 -29.22
N LYS A 33 7.36 31.08 -28.52
CA LYS A 33 8.17 32.17 -29.06
C LYS A 33 9.65 32.00 -28.70
N PRO A 34 10.59 32.35 -29.61
CA PRO A 34 12.02 32.37 -29.29
C PRO A 34 12.25 33.50 -28.28
N VAL A 35 12.50 33.15 -27.01
CA VAL A 35 12.51 34.13 -25.93
C VAL A 35 13.91 34.51 -25.52
N ASP A 36 14.18 35.80 -25.63
CA ASP A 36 15.26 36.46 -24.92
C ASP A 36 14.86 36.64 -23.44
N CYS A 37 15.21 35.66 -22.60
CA CYS A 37 14.78 35.57 -21.20
C CYS A 37 15.14 36.84 -20.40
N ARG A 38 16.22 37.54 -20.77
CA ARG A 38 16.68 38.77 -20.10
C ARG A 38 15.66 39.92 -20.14
N LYS A 39 14.66 39.87 -21.02
CA LYS A 39 13.59 40.88 -21.09
C LYS A 39 12.70 40.89 -19.83
N TYR A 40 12.64 39.78 -19.11
CA TYR A 40 11.80 39.60 -17.92
C TYR A 40 12.59 39.68 -16.60
N ASN A 41 13.72 40.38 -16.59
CA ASN A 41 14.48 40.64 -15.38
C ASN A 41 13.60 41.38 -14.34
N GLY A 42 13.72 41.00 -13.06
CA GLY A 42 12.96 41.60 -11.97
C GLY A 42 11.57 41.00 -11.71
N SER A 43 10.88 40.43 -12.71
CA SER A 43 9.57 39.79 -12.53
C SER A 43 9.68 38.26 -12.59
N CYS A 44 9.47 37.60 -11.46
CA CYS A 44 9.57 36.14 -11.39
C CYS A 44 8.47 35.46 -12.23
N GLY A 45 7.21 35.92 -12.13
CA GLY A 45 6.08 35.29 -12.82
C GLY A 45 6.23 35.30 -14.34
N ASP A 46 6.65 36.43 -14.90
CA ASP A 46 6.78 36.59 -16.36
C ASP A 46 7.98 35.80 -16.92
N CYS A 47 9.07 35.73 -16.17
CA CYS A 47 10.25 34.94 -16.52
C CYS A 47 9.91 33.44 -16.55
N VAL A 48 9.22 32.98 -15.51
CA VAL A 48 8.96 31.56 -15.27
C VAL A 48 7.79 31.02 -16.09
N GLY A 49 6.85 31.89 -16.49
CA GLY A 49 5.79 31.55 -17.45
C GLY A 49 6.28 31.30 -18.87
N THR A 50 7.56 31.58 -19.15
CA THR A 50 8.16 31.36 -20.46
C THR A 50 8.92 30.03 -20.51
N HIS A 51 8.72 29.28 -21.61
CA HIS A 51 9.44 28.04 -21.84
C HIS A 51 10.95 28.30 -22.02
N HIS A 52 11.78 27.43 -21.44
CA HIS A 52 13.26 27.52 -21.47
C HIS A 52 13.88 28.73 -20.75
N CYS A 53 13.21 29.28 -19.72
CA CYS A 53 13.78 30.30 -18.84
C CYS A 53 13.67 29.87 -17.36
N TYR A 54 14.63 30.28 -16.52
CA TYR A 54 14.50 30.22 -15.06
C TYR A 54 14.80 31.57 -14.43
N TYR A 55 14.16 31.84 -13.29
CA TYR A 55 14.38 33.05 -12.51
C TYR A 55 15.33 32.79 -11.34
N CYS A 56 16.29 33.69 -11.12
CA CYS A 56 17.14 33.65 -9.95
C CYS A 56 16.72 34.71 -8.93
N GLY A 57 16.32 34.28 -7.73
CA GLY A 57 15.90 35.19 -6.65
C GLY A 57 17.04 36.05 -6.12
N SER A 58 18.25 35.50 -5.97
CA SER A 58 19.37 36.23 -5.39
C SER A 58 19.86 37.38 -6.28
N SER A 59 19.94 37.15 -7.60
CA SER A 59 20.40 38.16 -8.57
C SER A 59 19.27 38.92 -9.25
N LYS A 60 18.01 38.46 -9.13
CA LYS A 60 16.81 38.99 -9.82
C LYS A 60 16.91 38.99 -11.34
N VAL A 61 17.75 38.12 -11.89
CA VAL A 61 18.00 37.96 -13.33
C VAL A 61 17.28 36.71 -13.85
N CYS A 62 16.71 36.84 -15.04
CA CYS A 62 16.10 35.74 -15.78
C CYS A 62 17.14 35.17 -16.77
N TRP A 63 17.42 33.87 -16.65
CA TRP A 63 18.42 33.18 -17.46
C TRP A 63 17.75 32.22 -18.43
N LYS A 64 18.37 32.04 -19.60
CA LYS A 64 17.98 30.99 -20.54
C LYS A 64 18.43 29.64 -20.00
N TYR A 65 17.54 28.65 -20.13
CA TYR A 65 17.71 27.33 -19.57
C TYR A 65 17.24 26.26 -20.53
N ASP A 66 18.14 25.35 -20.84
CA ASP A 66 17.84 24.19 -21.65
C ASP A 66 17.96 22.93 -20.78
N PRO A 67 16.84 22.30 -20.38
CA PRO A 67 16.87 21.12 -19.53
C PRO A 67 17.45 19.93 -20.31
N THR A 68 18.77 19.75 -20.19
CA THR A 68 19.46 18.56 -20.68
C THR A 68 19.56 17.52 -19.57
N ILE A 69 19.67 16.23 -19.93
CA ILE A 69 19.78 15.12 -18.95
C ILE A 69 20.93 15.34 -17.95
N LYS A 70 21.98 16.08 -18.35
CA LYS A 70 23.15 16.38 -17.52
C LYS A 70 22.99 17.64 -16.65
N ASN A 71 22.15 18.59 -17.05
CA ASN A 71 22.01 19.89 -16.38
C ASN A 71 20.53 20.15 -16.06
N PHE A 72 19.90 19.24 -15.32
CA PHE A 72 18.51 19.41 -14.87
C PHE A 72 18.38 20.48 -13.76
N ILE A 73 19.48 20.79 -13.08
CA ILE A 73 19.56 21.83 -12.06
C ILE A 73 20.46 22.94 -12.62
N PRO A 74 20.04 24.22 -12.55
CA PRO A 74 20.88 25.31 -13.00
C PRO A 74 22.22 25.33 -12.23
N PRO A 75 23.33 25.69 -12.90
CA PRO A 75 24.65 25.66 -12.29
C PRO A 75 24.78 26.71 -11.16
N GLU A 76 25.43 26.31 -10.06
CA GLU A 76 25.63 27.17 -8.88
C GLU A 76 26.37 28.47 -9.16
N SER A 77 27.16 28.50 -10.24
CA SER A 77 27.88 29.71 -10.67
C SER A 77 26.95 30.83 -11.15
N GLN A 78 25.74 30.50 -11.62
CA GLN A 78 24.78 31.48 -12.14
C GLN A 78 23.70 31.83 -11.12
N CYS A 79 23.30 30.87 -10.29
CA CYS A 79 22.31 31.07 -9.24
C CYS A 79 22.52 30.08 -8.08
N ALA A 80 22.28 30.52 -6.85
CA ALA A 80 22.21 29.61 -5.72
C ALA A 80 21.09 28.58 -5.96
N LYS A 81 21.37 27.29 -5.73
CA LYS A 81 20.38 26.21 -5.91
C LYS A 81 19.05 26.49 -5.19
N ASN A 82 19.13 27.11 -4.02
CA ASN A 82 17.98 27.42 -3.16
C ASN A 82 17.13 28.60 -3.67
N ASP A 83 17.60 29.41 -4.61
CA ASP A 83 16.89 30.60 -5.11
C ASP A 83 16.57 30.50 -6.61
N SER A 84 16.61 29.29 -7.16
CA SER A 84 16.29 29.04 -8.57
C SER A 84 14.83 28.61 -8.70
N PHE A 85 14.07 29.31 -9.56
CA PHE A 85 12.62 29.14 -9.74
C PHE A 85 12.30 28.79 -11.20
N LEU A 86 11.56 27.69 -11.42
CA LEU A 86 11.04 27.20 -12.70
C LEU A 86 9.58 26.78 -12.48
N GLY A 87 8.71 27.02 -13.46
CA GLY A 87 7.25 26.88 -13.38
C GLY A 87 6.53 27.81 -12.39
N GLN A 88 7.07 28.00 -11.19
CA GLN A 88 6.45 28.73 -10.08
C GLN A 88 7.47 29.58 -9.29
N CYS A 89 6.97 30.61 -8.58
CA CYS A 89 7.78 31.60 -7.84
C CYS A 89 7.69 31.48 -6.32
N PHE A 90 6.92 30.50 -5.81
CA PHE A 90 6.73 30.33 -4.38
C PHE A 90 7.82 29.47 -3.77
N PHE A 91 8.05 28.30 -4.36
CA PHE A 91 9.06 27.35 -3.90
C PHE A 91 10.21 27.24 -4.88
N SER A 92 11.41 27.08 -4.35
CA SER A 92 12.60 26.81 -5.14
C SER A 92 12.45 25.49 -5.88
N THR A 93 13.05 25.40 -7.06
CA THR A 93 13.02 24.20 -7.90
C THR A 93 13.60 22.98 -7.23
N LEU A 94 14.63 23.15 -6.43
CA LEU A 94 15.21 22.06 -5.63
C LEU A 94 14.19 21.49 -4.65
N VAL A 95 13.40 22.37 -4.01
CA VAL A 95 12.35 21.95 -3.07
C VAL A 95 11.29 21.17 -3.81
N LEU A 96 10.81 21.67 -4.96
CA LEU A 96 9.84 20.96 -5.78
C LEU A 96 10.38 19.60 -6.27
N LEU A 97 11.65 19.56 -6.67
CA LEU A 97 12.31 18.34 -7.16
C LEU A 97 12.45 17.26 -6.10
N ILE A 98 12.56 17.62 -4.83
CA ILE A 98 12.63 16.66 -3.73
C ILE A 98 11.22 16.35 -3.21
N ALA A 99 10.37 17.36 -3.07
CA ALA A 99 9.03 17.24 -2.51
C ALA A 99 8.09 16.38 -3.38
N VAL A 100 8.13 16.53 -4.70
CA VAL A 100 7.27 15.76 -5.61
C VAL A 100 7.54 14.25 -5.56
N PRO A 101 8.79 13.76 -5.75
CA PRO A 101 9.05 12.33 -5.69
C PRO A 101 8.91 11.76 -4.27
N THR A 102 9.22 12.53 -3.22
CA THR A 102 8.99 12.07 -1.84
C THR A 102 7.49 11.91 -1.54
N ALA A 103 6.66 12.86 -1.95
CA ALA A 103 5.20 12.74 -1.82
C ALA A 103 4.67 11.54 -2.61
N ALA A 104 5.12 11.35 -3.86
CA ALA A 104 4.76 10.17 -4.66
C ALA A 104 5.22 8.86 -3.99
N GLY A 105 6.43 8.82 -3.43
CA GLY A 105 6.95 7.64 -2.72
C GLY A 105 6.16 7.30 -1.46
N VAL A 106 5.83 8.30 -0.65
CA VAL A 106 4.99 8.12 0.55
C VAL A 106 3.60 7.62 0.17
N LEU A 107 3.05 8.13 -0.94
CA LEU A 107 1.76 7.72 -1.48
C LEU A 107 1.76 6.25 -1.90
N LEU A 108 2.79 5.80 -2.61
CA LEU A 108 2.95 4.38 -2.99
C LEU A 108 3.06 3.47 -1.76
N ILE A 109 3.85 3.87 -0.75
CA ILE A 109 4.00 3.11 0.49
C ILE A 109 2.67 3.04 1.25
N ALA A 110 1.95 4.16 1.36
CA ALA A 110 0.65 4.21 2.03
C ALA A 110 -0.39 3.30 1.35
N LEU A 111 -0.45 3.30 0.02
CA LEU A 111 -1.32 2.40 -0.75
C LEU A 111 -0.92 0.93 -0.55
N GLY A 112 0.37 0.61 -0.66
CA GLY A 112 0.88 -0.74 -0.44
C GLY A 112 0.57 -1.26 0.97
N CYS A 113 0.79 -0.45 2.00
CA CYS A 113 0.41 -0.79 3.36
C CYS A 113 -1.11 -0.97 3.50
N THR A 114 -1.92 -0.08 2.93
CA THR A 114 -3.39 -0.18 3.02
C THR A 114 -3.91 -1.46 2.37
N ILE A 115 -3.42 -1.80 1.18
CA ILE A 115 -3.78 -3.05 0.49
C ILE A 115 -3.33 -4.26 1.30
N TYR A 116 -2.10 -4.25 1.84
CA TYR A 116 -1.60 -5.33 2.69
C TYR A 116 -2.43 -5.51 3.97
N TYR A 117 -2.78 -4.42 4.65
CA TYR A 117 -3.59 -4.47 5.87
C TYR A 117 -5.05 -4.85 5.58
N CYS A 118 -5.65 -4.41 4.48
CA CYS A 118 -7.04 -4.72 4.15
C CYS A 118 -7.19 -6.12 3.53
N CYS A 119 -6.34 -6.49 2.59
CA CYS A 119 -6.44 -7.76 1.86
C CYS A 119 -5.72 -8.90 2.59
N CYS A 120 -4.46 -8.72 2.99
CA CYS A 120 -3.67 -9.83 3.54
C CYS A 120 -4.01 -10.12 5.02
N ARG A 121 -4.30 -9.11 5.84
CA ARG A 121 -4.67 -9.34 7.26
C ARG A 121 -6.06 -9.94 7.41
N ASN A 122 -7.03 -9.49 6.62
CA ASN A 122 -8.40 -9.96 6.71
C ASN A 122 -8.54 -11.39 6.16
N ASN A 123 -7.79 -11.72 5.10
CA ASN A 123 -7.80 -13.06 4.53
C ASN A 123 -7.18 -14.10 5.49
N LYS A 124 -6.12 -13.74 6.24
CA LYS A 124 -5.56 -14.62 7.29
C LYS A 124 -6.59 -14.98 8.37
N ARG A 125 -7.41 -14.01 8.81
CA ARG A 125 -8.47 -14.27 9.81
C ARG A 125 -9.57 -15.16 9.26
N LYS A 126 -9.94 -14.99 7.99
CA LYS A 126 -10.92 -15.84 7.32
C LYS A 126 -10.40 -17.28 7.18
N ILE A 127 -9.18 -17.46 6.68
CA ILE A 127 -8.54 -18.77 6.54
C ILE A 127 -8.43 -19.50 7.89
N GLN A 128 -8.05 -18.81 8.96
CA GLN A 128 -8.00 -19.41 10.30
C GLN A 128 -9.37 -19.86 10.81
N ARG A 129 -10.43 -19.08 10.55
CA ARG A 129 -11.81 -19.48 10.88
C ARG A 129 -12.24 -20.70 10.07
N ASP A 130 -11.98 -20.70 8.77
CA ASP A 130 -12.37 -21.80 7.89
C ASP A 130 -11.63 -23.10 8.28
N GLN A 131 -10.33 -23.02 8.63
CA GLN A 131 -9.58 -24.16 9.16
C GLN A 131 -10.14 -24.68 10.48
N ALA A 132 -10.49 -23.80 11.42
CA ALA A 132 -11.07 -24.19 12.70
C ALA A 132 -12.43 -24.89 12.52
N GLN A 133 -13.26 -24.39 11.61
CA GLN A 133 -14.54 -25.02 11.28
C GLN A 133 -14.36 -26.39 10.63
N PHE A 134 -13.40 -26.52 9.70
CA PHE A 134 -13.09 -27.79 9.06
C PHE A 134 -12.61 -28.84 10.07
N GLN A 135 -11.74 -28.45 11.00
CA GLN A 135 -11.25 -29.35 12.04
C GLN A 135 -12.39 -29.82 12.97
N ALA A 136 -13.26 -28.90 13.38
CA ALA A 136 -14.42 -29.24 14.21
C ALA A 136 -15.40 -30.22 13.51
N GLU A 137 -15.57 -30.09 12.20
CA GLU A 137 -16.41 -31.01 11.40
C GLU A 137 -15.77 -32.40 11.31
N LEU A 138 -14.45 -32.50 11.14
CA LEU A 138 -13.74 -33.77 11.16
C LEU A 138 -13.87 -34.48 12.51
N ASP A 139 -13.72 -33.74 13.61
CA ASP A 139 -13.84 -34.29 14.95
C ASP A 139 -15.26 -34.79 15.21
N ARG A 140 -16.30 -34.05 14.80
CA ARG A 140 -17.71 -34.49 14.87
C ARG A 140 -17.96 -35.77 14.08
N ARG A 141 -17.41 -35.87 12.86
CA ARG A 141 -17.54 -37.08 12.02
C ARG A 141 -16.84 -38.27 12.67
N LYS A 142 -15.68 -38.05 13.27
CA LYS A 142 -14.92 -39.08 13.98
C LYS A 142 -15.70 -39.58 15.19
N GLU A 143 -16.21 -38.68 16.02
CA GLU A 143 -17.01 -39.00 17.19
C GLU A 143 -18.28 -39.78 16.81
N ALA A 144 -19.00 -39.34 15.77
CA ALA A 144 -20.17 -40.07 15.27
C ALA A 144 -19.81 -41.47 14.71
N SER A 145 -18.63 -41.61 14.09
CA SER A 145 -18.12 -42.91 13.64
C SER A 145 -17.81 -43.83 14.83
N ASP A 146 -17.15 -43.30 15.85
CA ASP A 146 -16.76 -44.05 17.04
C ASP A 146 -17.97 -44.43 17.89
N ARG A 147 -18.99 -43.57 18.00
CA ARG A 147 -20.27 -43.91 18.61
C ARG A 147 -20.97 -45.06 17.90
N ARG A 148 -21.00 -45.04 16.56
CA ARG A 148 -21.55 -46.16 15.77
C ARG A 148 -20.73 -47.45 15.91
N LYS A 149 -19.44 -47.37 16.21
CA LYS A 149 -18.62 -48.56 16.49
C LYS A 149 -18.91 -49.10 17.88
N SER A 150 -18.99 -48.24 18.90
CA SER A 150 -19.29 -48.67 20.27
C SER A 150 -20.70 -49.27 20.38
N GLU A 151 -21.71 -48.68 19.72
CA GLU A 151 -23.06 -49.24 19.63
C GLU A 151 -23.07 -50.63 18.97
N ARG A 152 -22.32 -50.81 17.88
CA ARG A 152 -22.19 -52.13 17.21
C ARG A 152 -21.48 -53.15 18.09
N GLN A 153 -20.43 -52.74 18.78
CA GLN A 153 -19.69 -53.63 19.68
C GLN A 153 -20.57 -54.06 20.86
N ALA A 154 -21.26 -53.13 21.51
CA ALA A 154 -22.18 -53.41 22.61
C ALA A 154 -23.27 -54.42 22.20
N LYS A 155 -23.85 -54.29 21.00
CA LYS A 155 -24.82 -55.26 20.47
C LYS A 155 -24.20 -56.64 20.23
N ARG A 156 -22.97 -56.71 19.69
CA ARG A 156 -22.27 -57.99 19.48
C ARG A 156 -21.95 -58.68 20.80
N ASP A 157 -21.53 -57.91 21.80
CA ASP A 157 -21.23 -58.43 23.12
C ASP A 157 -22.50 -58.91 23.84
N ASP A 158 -23.62 -58.20 23.70
CA ASP A 158 -24.90 -58.65 24.24
C ASP A 158 -25.36 -60.00 23.67
N ILE A 159 -25.23 -60.19 22.34
CA ILE A 159 -25.51 -61.49 21.70
C ILE A 159 -24.59 -62.58 22.26
N ARG A 160 -23.28 -62.31 22.36
CA ARG A 160 -22.32 -63.28 22.87
C ARG A 160 -22.66 -63.69 24.31
N ARG A 161 -23.12 -62.76 25.15
CA ARG A 161 -23.57 -63.06 26.53
C ARG A 161 -24.81 -63.93 26.53
N LYS A 162 -25.81 -63.62 25.70
CA LYS A 162 -27.08 -64.37 25.61
C LYS A 162 -26.88 -65.86 25.30
N TYR A 163 -25.87 -66.21 24.52
CA TYR A 163 -25.61 -67.60 24.11
C TYR A 163 -24.48 -68.27 24.91
N GLY A 164 -23.97 -67.66 25.99
CA GLY A 164 -22.89 -68.24 26.79
C GLY A 164 -21.56 -68.36 26.05
N LEU A 165 -21.36 -67.58 24.97
CA LEU A 165 -20.08 -67.52 24.23
C LEU A 165 -19.07 -66.57 24.87
N PHE A 166 -19.40 -65.96 26.03
CA PHE A 166 -18.44 -65.22 26.84
C PHE A 166 -17.67 -66.22 27.70
N LYS A 167 -16.36 -66.36 27.43
CA LYS A 167 -15.46 -67.15 28.27
C LYS A 167 -14.99 -66.25 29.42
N ASP A 168 -15.19 -66.68 30.66
CA ASP A 168 -14.70 -65.99 31.85
C ASP A 168 -13.16 -65.92 31.78
N GLY A 169 -12.62 -64.77 31.38
CA GLY A 169 -11.18 -64.52 31.25
C GLY A 169 -10.74 -63.84 29.95
N ASP A 170 -11.59 -63.77 28.93
CA ASP A 170 -11.28 -63.02 27.71
C ASP A 170 -11.65 -61.55 27.88
N ASP A 171 -10.81 -60.79 28.60
CA ASP A 171 -10.70 -59.34 28.41
C ASP A 171 -10.27 -59.11 26.96
N SER A 172 -11.25 -59.12 26.05
CA SER A 172 -11.10 -58.81 24.64
C SER A 172 -10.80 -57.31 24.50
N MET A 173 -9.63 -56.91 24.97
CA MET A 173 -8.93 -55.72 24.52
C MET A 173 -8.63 -55.94 23.04
N TYR A 174 -9.52 -55.46 22.18
CA TYR A 174 -9.29 -55.42 20.74
C TYR A 174 -8.23 -54.33 20.49
N SER A 175 -6.97 -54.67 20.80
CA SER A 175 -5.82 -53.83 20.55
C SER A 175 -5.62 -53.78 19.04
N ARG A 176 -5.99 -52.65 18.46
CA ARG A 176 -5.81 -52.35 17.04
C ARG A 176 -4.31 -52.31 16.78
N MET A 177 -3.77 -53.33 16.10
CA MET A 177 -2.36 -53.36 15.72
C MET A 177 -2.04 -52.10 14.89
N ALA A 178 -1.04 -51.36 15.37
CA ALA A 178 -0.49 -50.16 14.74
C ALA A 178 0.36 -50.52 13.52
#